data_AF-A0A957U5W3-F1
#
_entry.id   AF-A0A957U5W3-F1
#
_cell.length_a   1.000
_cell.length_b   1.000
_cell.length_c   1.000
_cell.angle_alpha   90.00
_cell.angle_beta   90.00
_cell.angle_gamma   90.00
#
_symmetry.space_group_name_H-M   'P 1'
#
loop_
_entity.id
_entity.type
_entity.pdbx_description
1 polymer ?
#
loop_
_entity_poly.entity_id
_entity_poly.type
_entity_poly.pdbx_seq_one_letter_code
_entity_poly.pdbx_strand_id
1 'polypeptide(L)'
;MTPTLLSDSMTIAYKEWREWFARSARPGWLGLMLLMVIWSMAAPFALRQVSAGTMLMVLVWLSLPMAISGVVVADSFAGERERQTLETLLTSRLSDHAIVIGKIVAVVIVAAVFLLLDLAPGIAVVAAGAAGPEIALSAGRLGFWAVVIGLPLIALVISMGA
;
A
#
# COMPACT_ATOMS: atom_id res chain seq x y z
N MET A 1 -6.58 18.87 26.99
CA MET A 1 -7.05 18.57 25.62
C MET A 1 -7.87 17.29 25.73
N THR A 2 -9.17 17.34 25.44
CA THR A 2 -10.01 16.13 25.46
C THR A 2 -9.54 15.22 24.32
N PRO A 3 -8.99 14.02 24.60
CA PRO A 3 -8.62 13.10 23.55
C PRO A 3 -9.87 12.78 22.74
N THR A 4 -9.85 13.15 21.47
CA THR A 4 -10.90 12.78 20.53
C THR A 4 -10.47 11.50 19.84
N LEU A 5 -11.44 10.64 19.52
CA LEU A 5 -11.19 9.40 18.76
C LEU A 5 -10.30 9.62 17.53
N LEU A 6 -10.46 10.77 16.86
CA LEU A 6 -9.66 11.15 15.70
C LEU A 6 -8.19 11.39 16.04
N SER A 7 -7.90 12.20 17.06
CA SER A 7 -6.54 12.52 17.51
C SER A 7 -5.79 11.27 17.98
N ASP A 8 -6.50 10.40 18.70
CA ASP A 8 -5.96 9.14 19.21
C ASP A 8 -5.64 8.17 18.08
N SER A 9 -6.55 8.01 17.12
CA SER A 9 -6.35 7.16 15.94
C SER A 9 -5.19 7.66 15.08
N MET A 10 -5.07 8.98 14.89
CA MET A 10 -3.97 9.58 14.13
C MET A 10 -2.62 9.38 14.81
N THR A 11 -2.56 9.46 16.14
CA THR A 11 -1.31 9.22 16.90
C THR A 11 -0.82 7.78 16.70
N ILE A 12 -1.74 6.82 16.73
CA ILE A 12 -1.42 5.41 16.49
C ILE A 12 -0.99 5.19 15.05
N ALA A 13 -1.73 5.75 14.08
CA ALA A 13 -1.38 5.65 12.67
C ALA A 13 0.02 6.24 12.37
N TYR A 14 0.34 7.40 12.96
CA TYR A 14 1.66 8.02 12.81
C TYR A 14 2.79 7.18 13.42
N LYS A 15 2.56 6.62 14.61
CA LYS A 15 3.51 5.70 15.25
C LYS A 15 3.81 4.51 14.33
N GLU A 16 2.77 3.85 13.81
CA GLU A 16 2.91 2.70 12.90
C GLU A 16 3.65 3.09 11.62
N TRP A 17 3.26 4.21 10.99
CA TRP A 17 3.93 4.74 9.80
C TRP A 17 5.44 4.90 10.00
N ARG A 18 5.85 5.47 11.14
CA ARG A 18 7.26 5.66 11.49
C ARG A 18 7.98 4.34 11.75
N GLU A 19 7.32 3.38 12.39
CA GLU A 19 7.89 2.04 12.60
C GLU A 19 8.10 1.29 11.28
N TRP A 20 7.17 1.40 10.32
CA TRP A 20 7.32 0.85 8.97
C TRP A 20 8.51 1.42 8.24
N PHE A 21 8.66 2.75 8.25
CA PHE A 21 9.80 3.41 7.61
C PHE A 21 11.13 3.04 8.28
N ALA A 22 11.17 2.85 9.59
CA ALA A 22 12.36 2.35 10.27
C ALA A 22 12.67 0.88 9.92
N ARG A 23 11.65 0.05 9.66
CA ARG A 23 11.80 -1.36 9.26
C ARG A 23 12.13 -1.52 7.77
N SER A 24 11.81 -0.55 6.93
CA SER A 24 12.07 -0.58 5.48
C SER A 24 13.57 -0.61 5.14
N ALA A 25 14.44 -0.24 6.09
CA ALA A 25 15.89 -0.35 5.97
C ALA A 25 16.44 -1.79 6.11
N ARG A 26 15.60 -2.81 6.34
CA ARG A 26 16.07 -4.21 6.42
C ARG A 26 16.52 -4.73 5.04
N PRO A 27 17.56 -5.59 4.97
CA PRO A 27 18.15 -6.04 3.70
C PRO A 27 17.19 -6.70 2.69
N GLY A 28 16.01 -7.17 3.12
CA GLY A 28 15.02 -7.79 2.23
C GLY A 28 14.09 -6.83 1.49
N TRP A 29 13.91 -5.60 1.97
CA TRP A 29 12.95 -4.65 1.40
C TRP A 29 13.34 -4.15 0.02
N LEU A 30 14.64 -3.90 -0.20
CA LEU A 30 15.14 -3.53 -1.52
C LEU A 30 14.82 -4.61 -2.56
N GLY A 31 14.95 -5.89 -2.19
CA GLY A 31 14.58 -7.01 -3.04
C GLY A 31 13.09 -7.04 -3.38
N LEU A 32 12.22 -6.77 -2.40
CA LEU A 32 10.77 -6.68 -2.62
C LEU A 32 10.39 -5.49 -3.53
N MET A 33 11.02 -4.33 -3.32
CA MET A 33 10.79 -3.15 -4.17
C MET A 33 11.26 -3.39 -5.61
N LEU A 34 12.45 -4.00 -5.78
CA LEU A 34 12.94 -4.41 -7.09
C LEU A 34 12.00 -5.42 -7.76
N LEU A 35 11.51 -6.41 -7.00
CA LEU A 35 10.57 -7.40 -7.51
C LEU A 35 9.27 -6.74 -7.99
N MET A 36 8.71 -5.78 -7.22
CA MET A 36 7.52 -5.03 -7.64
C MET A 36 7.75 -4.27 -8.93
N VAL A 37 8.86 -3.52 -9.01
CA VAL A 37 9.20 -2.74 -10.22
C VAL A 37 9.35 -3.67 -11.43
N ILE A 38 10.10 -4.76 -11.28
CA ILE A 38 10.32 -5.73 -12.35
C ILE A 38 8.99 -6.37 -12.78
N TRP A 39 8.15 -6.79 -11.83
CA TRP A 39 6.85 -7.39 -12.12
C TRP A 39 5.93 -6.43 -12.85
N SER A 40 5.84 -5.18 -12.37
CA SER A 40 5.03 -4.14 -12.99
C SER A 40 5.51 -3.79 -14.39
N MET A 41 6.82 -3.76 -14.62
CA MET A 41 7.36 -3.57 -15.97
C MET A 41 7.09 -4.78 -16.87
N ALA A 42 7.14 -6.00 -16.33
CA ALA A 42 6.98 -7.25 -17.08
C ALA A 42 5.51 -7.58 -17.42
N ALA A 43 4.56 -7.22 -16.55
CA ALA A 43 3.14 -7.57 -16.67
C ALA A 43 2.51 -7.12 -18.01
N PRO A 44 2.74 -5.88 -18.51
CA PRO A 44 2.26 -5.46 -19.82
C PRO A 44 2.78 -6.32 -20.98
N PHE A 45 4.01 -6.83 -20.90
CA PHE A 45 4.59 -7.70 -21.93
C PHE A 45 4.02 -9.11 -21.88
N ALA A 46 3.86 -9.67 -20.67
CA ALA A 46 3.29 -10.99 -20.47
C ALA A 46 1.85 -11.08 -20.98
N LEU A 47 1.09 -10.00 -20.82
CA LEU A 47 -0.31 -9.92 -21.25
C LEU A 47 -0.49 -9.52 -22.72
N ARG A 48 0.58 -9.11 -23.42
CA ARG A 48 0.49 -8.61 -24.81
C ARG A 48 -0.04 -9.64 -25.80
N GLN A 49 0.24 -10.92 -25.58
CA GLN A 49 -0.15 -12.01 -26.48
C GLN A 49 -1.51 -12.63 -26.12
N VAL A 50 -2.01 -12.32 -24.93
CA VAL A 50 -3.32 -12.77 -24.48
C VAL A 50 -4.30 -11.69 -24.90
N SER A 51 -5.48 -12.05 -25.43
CA SER A 51 -6.62 -11.14 -25.49
C SER A 51 -7.13 -10.88 -24.07
N ALA A 52 -6.29 -10.25 -23.25
CA ALA A 52 -6.52 -10.05 -21.84
C ALA A 52 -7.65 -9.03 -21.72
N GLY A 53 -8.84 -9.50 -21.35
CA GLY A 53 -9.91 -8.61 -20.95
C GLY A 53 -9.44 -7.69 -19.81
N THR A 54 -10.04 -6.50 -19.71
CA THR A 54 -9.67 -5.47 -18.71
C THR A 54 -9.55 -6.04 -17.29
N MET A 55 -10.38 -7.02 -16.92
CA MET A 55 -10.34 -7.65 -15.60
C MET A 55 -9.06 -8.46 -15.34
N LEU A 56 -8.60 -9.27 -16.28
CA LEU A 56 -7.41 -10.10 -16.10
C LEU A 56 -6.17 -9.22 -15.92
N MET A 57 -6.11 -8.13 -16.69
CA MET A 57 -5.00 -7.19 -16.62
C MET A 57 -4.92 -6.49 -15.27
N VAL A 58 -6.07 -6.04 -14.73
CA VAL A 58 -6.17 -5.47 -13.38
C VAL A 58 -5.68 -6.47 -12.33
N LEU A 59 -6.14 -7.72 -12.40
CA LEU A 59 -5.78 -8.75 -11.42
C LEU A 59 -4.29 -9.09 -11.43
N VAL A 60 -3.69 -9.26 -12.62
CA VAL A 60 -2.27 -9.62 -12.74
C VAL A 60 -1.39 -8.48 -12.24
N TRP A 61 -1.73 -7.24 -12.57
CA TRP A 61 -0.94 -6.09 -12.16
C TRP A 61 -1.04 -5.85 -10.65
N LEU A 62 -2.24 -5.92 -10.09
CA LEU A 62 -2.45 -5.71 -8.65
C LEU A 62 -2.04 -6.91 -7.78
N SER A 63 -1.72 -8.06 -8.36
CA SER A 63 -1.43 -9.29 -7.61
C SER A 63 -0.27 -9.14 -6.62
N LEU A 64 0.86 -8.56 -7.03
CA LEU A 64 2.01 -8.35 -6.14
C LEU A 64 1.79 -7.27 -5.07
N PRO A 65 1.29 -6.06 -5.37
CA PRO A 65 0.99 -5.08 -4.32
C PRO A 65 -0.02 -5.63 -3.30
N MET A 66 -1.02 -6.42 -3.73
CA MET A 66 -1.95 -7.08 -2.81
C MET A 66 -1.25 -8.15 -1.95
N ALA A 67 -0.40 -8.98 -2.54
CA ALA A 67 0.33 -10.01 -1.79
C ALA A 67 1.28 -9.38 -0.75
N ILE A 68 2.06 -8.38 -1.15
CA ILE A 68 3.04 -7.71 -0.27
C ILE A 68 2.33 -6.94 0.83
N SER A 69 1.28 -6.18 0.51
CA SER A 69 0.48 -5.49 1.53
C SER A 69 -0.12 -6.50 2.52
N GLY A 70 -0.63 -7.64 2.07
CA GLY A 70 -1.11 -8.70 2.96
C GLY A 70 -0.05 -9.23 3.93
N VAL A 71 1.17 -9.50 3.45
CA VAL A 71 2.29 -9.94 4.29
C VAL A 71 2.67 -8.87 5.31
N VAL A 72 2.75 -7.62 4.87
CA VAL A 72 3.05 -6.44 5.68
C VAL A 72 2.01 -6.30 6.81
N VAL A 73 0.74 -6.39 6.46
CA VAL A 73 -0.37 -6.33 7.42
C VAL A 73 -0.25 -7.44 8.46
N ALA A 74 -0.04 -8.68 8.00
CA ALA A 74 0.11 -9.83 8.89
C ALA A 74 1.30 -9.66 9.86
N ASP A 75 2.43 -9.14 9.40
CA ASP A 75 3.60 -8.86 10.24
C ASP A 75 3.32 -7.77 11.29
N SER A 76 2.49 -6.76 10.98
CA SER A 76 2.07 -5.76 11.97
C SER A 76 1.22 -6.36 13.11
N PHE A 77 0.42 -7.39 12.81
CA PHE A 77 -0.38 -8.07 13.82
C PHE A 77 0.44 -9.10 14.59
N ALA A 78 1.29 -9.87 13.91
CA ALA A 78 2.15 -10.88 14.51
C ALA A 78 3.23 -10.24 15.42
N GLY A 79 3.86 -9.16 14.97
CA GLY A 79 4.91 -8.47 15.72
C GLY A 79 4.42 -7.81 17.00
N GLU A 80 3.17 -7.35 17.06
CA GLU A 80 2.57 -6.86 18.31
C GLU A 80 2.19 -8.00 19.26
N ARG A 81 1.82 -9.17 18.74
CA ARG A 81 1.53 -10.38 19.52
C ARG A 81 2.78 -10.96 20.15
N GLU A 82 3.88 -11.08 19.40
CA GLU A 82 5.18 -11.58 19.90
C GLU A 82 5.77 -10.69 21.00
N ARG A 83 5.51 -9.38 20.96
CA ARG A 83 6.01 -8.42 21.96
C ARG A 83 5.09 -8.27 23.17
N GLN A 84 3.96 -9.00 23.21
CA GLN A 84 2.89 -8.88 24.22
C GLN A 84 2.39 -7.44 24.47
N THR A 85 2.58 -6.54 23.51
CA THR A 85 2.17 -5.12 23.65
C THR A 85 0.69 -4.89 23.30
N LEU A 86 0.01 -5.88 22.74
CA LEU A 86 -1.43 -5.84 22.47
C LEU A 86 -2.27 -5.77 23.75
N GLU A 87 -1.94 -6.59 24.75
CA GLU A 87 -2.62 -6.58 26.05
C GLU A 87 -2.36 -5.28 26.81
N THR A 88 -1.16 -4.70 26.65
CA THR A 88 -0.78 -3.41 27.23
C THR A 88 -1.44 -2.21 26.54
N LEU A 89 -1.70 -2.30 25.23
CA LEU A 89 -2.43 -1.27 24.47
C LEU A 89 -3.92 -1.26 24.81
N LEU A 90 -4.53 -2.44 24.97
CA LEU A 90 -5.93 -2.63 25.39
C LEU A 90 -6.18 -2.27 26.87
N THR A 91 -5.14 -2.15 27.68
CA THR A 91 -5.21 -1.69 29.08
C THR A 91 -4.81 -0.23 29.25
N SER A 92 -4.33 0.43 28.19
CA SER A 92 -4.00 1.86 28.20
C SER A 92 -5.25 2.73 28.09
N ARG A 93 -5.18 4.03 28.43
CA ARG A 93 -6.32 4.96 28.42
C ARG A 93 -6.85 5.32 27.02
N LEU A 94 -6.40 4.65 25.97
CA LEU A 94 -6.85 4.83 24.60
C LEU A 94 -8.12 4.02 24.35
N SER A 95 -9.09 4.61 23.66
CA SER A 95 -10.29 3.90 23.22
C SER A 95 -9.93 2.75 22.27
N ASP A 96 -10.44 1.54 22.52
CA ASP A 96 -10.25 0.35 21.66
C ASP A 96 -10.58 0.63 20.19
N HIS A 97 -11.61 1.44 19.93
CA HIS A 97 -12.00 1.83 18.58
C HIS A 97 -10.95 2.70 17.90
N ALA A 98 -10.28 3.58 18.65
CA ALA A 98 -9.22 4.43 18.10
C ALA A 98 -7.98 3.60 17.69
N ILE A 99 -7.70 2.53 18.42
CA ILE A 99 -6.61 1.60 18.10
C ILE A 99 -6.90 0.87 16.77
N VAL A 100 -8.10 0.30 16.64
CA VAL A 100 -8.49 -0.41 15.42
C VAL A 100 -8.49 0.52 14.21
N ILE A 101 -9.07 1.71 14.33
CA ILE A 101 -9.13 2.68 13.24
C ILE A 101 -7.72 3.14 12.85
N GLY A 102 -6.88 3.49 13.84
CA GLY A 102 -5.49 3.90 13.58
C GLY A 102 -4.70 2.83 12.84
N LYS A 103 -4.91 1.54 13.18
CA LYS A 103 -4.24 0.42 12.54
C LYS A 103 -4.72 0.18 11.10
N ILE A 104 -6.03 0.25 10.87
CA ILE A 104 -6.61 0.15 9.51
C ILE A 104 -6.07 1.29 8.64
N VAL A 105 -6.05 2.52 9.16
CA VAL A 105 -5.54 3.68 8.43
C VAL A 105 -4.06 3.50 8.06
N ALA A 106 -3.22 3.06 8.99
CA ALA A 106 -1.81 2.80 8.72
C ALA A 106 -1.61 1.73 7.64
N VAL A 107 -2.37 0.65 7.70
CA VAL A 107 -2.36 -0.43 6.70
C VAL A 107 -2.77 0.08 5.32
N VAL A 108 -3.87 0.84 5.24
CA VAL A 108 -4.40 1.38 3.98
C VAL A 108 -3.40 2.35 3.34
N ILE A 109 -2.76 3.18 4.14
CA ILE A 109 -1.70 4.09 3.69
C ILE A 109 -0.54 3.29 3.08
N VAL A 110 -0.04 2.27 3.78
CA VAL A 110 1.09 1.47 3.31
C VAL A 110 0.73 0.72 2.02
N ALA A 111 -0.47 0.15 1.94
CA ALA A 111 -0.96 -0.50 0.73
C ALA A 111 -1.07 0.47 -0.45
N ALA A 112 -1.55 1.69 -0.22
CA ALA A 112 -1.65 2.73 -1.26
C ALA A 112 -0.28 3.16 -1.78
N VAL A 113 0.71 3.32 -0.90
CA VAL A 113 2.09 3.64 -1.29
C VAL A 113 2.66 2.53 -2.18
N PHE A 114 2.51 1.26 -1.81
CA PHE A 114 2.96 0.15 -2.65
C PHE A 114 2.23 0.08 -3.99
N LEU A 115 0.93 0.33 -4.01
CA LEU A 115 0.15 0.37 -5.24
C LEU A 115 0.63 1.46 -6.20
N LEU A 116 0.96 2.65 -5.69
CA LEU A 116 1.48 3.75 -6.52
C LEU A 116 2.90 3.46 -7.02
N LEU A 117 3.76 2.91 -6.16
CA LEU A 117 5.12 2.49 -6.54
C LEU A 117 5.11 1.37 -7.58
N ASP A 118 4.14 0.46 -7.50
CA ASP A 118 3.94 -0.59 -8.49
C ASP A 118 3.45 -0.01 -9.82
N LEU A 119 2.40 0.81 -9.82
CA LEU A 119 1.78 1.26 -11.06
C LEU A 119 2.66 2.19 -11.90
N ALA A 120 3.45 3.07 -11.27
CA ALA A 120 4.26 4.05 -11.96
C ALA A 120 5.18 3.46 -13.07
N PRO A 121 6.04 2.45 -12.80
CA PRO A 121 6.91 1.87 -13.82
C PRO A 121 6.14 1.13 -14.93
N GLY A 122 5.08 0.39 -14.61
CA GLY A 122 4.30 -0.32 -15.63
C GLY A 122 3.50 0.65 -16.52
N ILE A 123 2.96 1.75 -15.97
CA ILE A 123 2.32 2.81 -16.77
C ILE A 123 3.36 3.45 -17.69
N ALA A 124 4.59 3.69 -17.21
CA ALA A 124 5.66 4.24 -18.04
C ALA A 124 6.02 3.32 -19.23
N VAL A 125 6.11 2.01 -19.00
CA VAL A 125 6.32 1.00 -20.05
C VAL A 125 5.20 1.03 -21.09
N VAL A 126 3.95 1.07 -20.62
CA VAL A 126 2.77 1.10 -21.49
C VAL A 126 2.71 2.40 -22.29
N ALA A 127 3.01 3.55 -21.67
CA ALA A 127 3.06 4.85 -22.30
C ALA A 127 4.17 4.97 -23.35
N ALA A 128 5.28 4.22 -23.20
CA ALA A 128 6.34 4.12 -24.19
C ALA A 128 5.94 3.34 -25.46
N GLY A 129 4.68 2.89 -25.58
CA GLY A 129 4.17 2.15 -26.73
C GLY A 129 4.57 0.67 -26.75
N ALA A 130 5.14 0.16 -25.65
CA ALA A 130 5.54 -1.24 -25.54
C ALA A 130 4.36 -2.22 -25.49
N ALA A 131 3.17 -1.70 -25.17
CA ALA A 131 1.94 -2.45 -25.03
C ALA A 131 0.90 -2.04 -26.09
N GLY A 132 0.01 -2.98 -26.45
CA GLY A 132 -1.08 -2.71 -27.39
C GLY A 132 -2.09 -1.68 -26.87
N PRO A 133 -2.92 -1.08 -27.74
CA PRO A 133 -3.84 0.01 -27.38
C PRO A 133 -4.85 -0.37 -26.29
N GLU A 134 -5.30 -1.62 -26.23
CA GLU A 134 -6.22 -2.10 -25.19
C GLU A 134 -5.58 -2.10 -23.79
N ILE A 135 -4.29 -2.45 -23.74
CA ILE A 135 -3.48 -2.43 -22.51
C ILE A 135 -3.23 -0.96 -22.11
N ALA A 136 -2.97 -0.07 -23.06
CA ALA A 136 -2.83 1.36 -22.78
C ALA A 136 -4.07 1.98 -22.13
N LEU A 137 -5.26 1.70 -22.66
CA LEU A 137 -6.52 2.19 -22.09
C LEU A 137 -6.78 1.63 -20.69
N SER A 138 -6.55 0.34 -20.50
CA SER A 138 -6.76 -0.32 -19.20
C SER A 138 -5.76 0.20 -18.16
N ALA A 139 -4.51 0.47 -18.56
CA ALA A 139 -3.50 1.08 -17.70
C ALA A 139 -3.84 2.52 -17.33
N GLY A 140 -4.32 3.33 -18.28
CA GLY A 140 -4.80 4.68 -18.02
C GLY A 140 -5.96 4.70 -17.03
N ARG A 141 -6.91 3.77 -17.16
CA ARG A 141 -8.03 3.64 -16.20
C ARG A 141 -7.56 3.26 -14.81
N LEU A 142 -6.64 2.30 -14.70
CA LEU A 142 -6.04 1.90 -13.43
C LEU A 142 -5.27 3.04 -12.77
N GLY A 143 -4.42 3.74 -13.53
CA GLY A 143 -3.69 4.90 -13.06
C GLY A 143 -4.61 6.02 -12.57
N PHE A 144 -5.69 6.29 -13.30
CA PHE A 144 -6.70 7.28 -12.87
C PHE A 144 -7.30 6.93 -11.51
N TRP A 145 -7.80 5.70 -11.33
CA TRP A 145 -8.38 5.29 -10.05
C TRP A 145 -7.35 5.26 -8.91
N ALA A 146 -6.12 4.85 -9.21
CA ALA A 146 -5.03 4.87 -8.24
C ALA A 146 -4.70 6.29 -7.77
N VAL A 147 -4.74 7.29 -8.65
CA VAL A 147 -4.54 8.70 -8.29
C VAL A 147 -5.73 9.23 -7.49
N VAL A 148 -6.96 8.94 -7.92
CA VAL A 148 -8.19 9.38 -7.23
C VAL A 148 -8.25 8.86 -5.79
N ILE A 149 -7.86 7.60 -5.56
CA ILE A 149 -7.85 6.98 -4.23
C ILE A 149 -6.56 7.31 -3.46
N GLY A 150 -5.42 7.36 -4.16
CA GLY A 150 -4.09 7.53 -3.56
C GLY A 150 -3.81 8.96 -3.10
N LEU A 151 -4.27 9.99 -3.82
CA LEU A 151 -4.03 11.40 -3.45
C LEU A 151 -4.59 11.76 -2.05
N PRO A 152 -5.84 11.41 -1.70
CA PRO A 152 -6.35 11.60 -0.34
C PRO A 152 -5.51 10.91 0.73
N LEU A 153 -5.00 9.70 0.44
CA LEU A 153 -4.19 8.92 1.37
C LEU A 153 -2.80 9.52 1.55
N ILE A 154 -2.19 10.05 0.48
CA ILE A 154 -0.93 10.80 0.58
C ILE A 154 -1.14 12.10 1.35
N ALA A 155 -2.23 12.83 1.10
CA ALA A 155 -2.56 14.03 1.86
C ALA A 155 -2.73 13.71 3.35
N LEU A 156 -3.34 12.56 3.67
CA LEU A 156 -3.46 12.07 5.03
C LEU A 156 -2.07 11.79 5.65
N VAL A 157 -1.14 11.14 4.93
CA VAL A 157 0.24 10.95 5.39
C VAL A 157 0.95 12.27 5.66
N ILE A 158 0.82 13.24 4.74
CA ILE A 158 1.44 14.57 4.89
C ILE A 158 0.87 15.26 6.13
N SER A 159 -0.45 15.15 6.36
CA SER A 159 -1.10 15.72 7.55
C SER A 159 -0.70 15.02 8.87
N MET A 160 -0.11 13.83 8.82
CA MET A 160 0.45 13.15 9.99
C MET A 160 1.87 13.63 10.32
N GLY A 161 2.59 14.23 9.35
CA GLY A 161 3.96 14.70 9.52
C GLY A 161 4.10 16.21 9.76
N ALA A 162 3.02 16.99 9.59
CA ALA A 162 2.93 18.42 9.86
C ALA A 162 2.33 18.71 11.24
#